data_AF-A0A955YF88-F1
#
_entry.id   AF-A0A955YF88-F1
#
_cell.length_a   1.000
_cell.length_b   1.000
_cell.length_c   1.000
_cell.angle_alpha   90.00
_cell.angle_beta   90.00
_cell.angle_gamma   90.00
#
_symmetry.space_group_name_H-M   'P 1'
#
loop_
_entity.id
_entity.type
_entity.pdbx_description
1 polymer ?
#
loop_
_entity_poly.entity_id
_entity_poly.type
_entity_poly.pdbx_seq_one_letter_code
_entity_poly.pdbx_strand_id
1 'polypeptide(L)'
;MPYRPMTLRGKRVLARCDAAGALVEQGGRVEVRYSPRDGKAYHASARNLEPIVGDGALLPDDHCAPVREAGAGGFSATKPGASTGGKRPSAARGRARGVSGSPPDKPAPGEVLAYCDGACSGNPGPAGVGVVLLHDDVRWELSEYLGQGTNNVGELTGVLRACQQTPDPSRPLRIYTDSTYSIGVLQQGWKAKANQSLVAECKAALARLDDVSLVYVKGHAGVPLNEAADQLAVAAVERRGTRGWTRTA
;
A
#
# COMPACT_ATOMS: atom_id res chain seq x y z
N MET A 1 -7.23 10.61 27.96
CA MET A 1 -6.75 9.31 28.46
C MET A 1 -5.24 9.19 28.20
N PRO A 2 -4.41 8.78 29.17
CA PRO A 2 -2.96 8.76 29.02
C PRO A 2 -2.47 7.69 28.01
N TYR A 3 -1.19 7.77 27.65
CA TYR A 3 -0.48 6.77 26.88
C TYR A 3 0.62 6.12 27.71
N ARG A 4 0.88 4.85 27.44
CA ARG A 4 1.98 4.08 28.01
C ARG A 4 2.97 3.67 26.91
N PRO A 5 4.29 3.87 27.10
CA PRO A 5 5.29 3.33 26.19
C PRO A 5 5.27 1.79 26.18
N MET A 6 5.22 1.20 24.98
CA MET A 6 5.19 -0.24 24.77
C MET A 6 5.98 -0.62 23.51
N THR A 7 6.25 -1.91 23.32
CA THR A 7 6.77 -2.46 22.07
C THR A 7 5.66 -3.17 21.29
N LEU A 8 5.62 -2.89 19.99
CA LEU A 8 4.79 -3.59 19.02
C LEU A 8 5.70 -4.11 17.91
N ARG A 9 5.88 -5.43 17.83
CA ARG A 9 6.80 -6.08 16.88
C ARG A 9 8.23 -5.50 16.95
N GLY A 10 8.74 -5.33 18.17
CA GLY A 10 10.08 -4.78 18.44
C GLY A 10 10.25 -3.27 18.21
N LYS A 11 9.19 -2.55 17.84
CA LYS A 11 9.21 -1.08 17.69
C LYS A 11 8.52 -0.40 18.85
N ARG A 12 9.10 0.70 19.34
CA ARG A 12 8.49 1.54 20.37
C ARG A 12 7.21 2.19 19.83
N VAL A 13 6.14 2.10 20.61
CA VAL A 13 4.84 2.75 20.39
C VAL A 13 4.32 3.34 21.71
N LEU A 14 3.37 4.25 21.60
CA LEU A 14 2.60 4.79 22.70
C LEU A 14 1.20 4.18 22.63
N ALA A 15 0.85 3.32 23.60
CA ALA A 15 -0.43 2.62 23.65
C ALA A 15 -1.41 3.32 24.59
N ARG A 16 -2.67 3.43 24.19
CA ARG A 16 -3.71 4.05 25.00
C ARG A 16 -3.98 3.24 26.27
N CYS A 17 -4.00 3.93 27.41
CA CYS A 17 -4.21 3.31 28.71
C CYS A 17 -5.09 4.18 29.63
N ASP A 18 -5.57 3.59 30.72
CA ASP A 18 -6.28 4.27 31.78
C ASP A 18 -5.31 4.92 32.80
N ALA A 19 -5.86 5.54 33.83
CA ALA A 19 -5.06 6.19 34.88
C ALA A 19 -4.23 5.20 35.72
N ALA A 20 -4.57 3.90 35.72
CA ALA A 20 -3.81 2.83 36.37
C ALA A 20 -2.74 2.22 35.44
N GLY A 21 -2.68 2.66 34.18
CA GLY A 21 -1.75 2.15 33.17
C GLY A 21 -2.18 0.82 32.53
N ALA A 22 -3.43 0.40 32.71
CA ALA A 22 -4.04 -0.72 32.01
C ALA A 22 -4.48 -0.30 30.61
N LEU A 23 -4.33 -1.19 29.63
CA LEU A 23 -4.64 -0.90 28.24
C LEU A 23 -6.14 -0.71 28.02
N VAL A 24 -6.51 0.34 27.29
CA VAL A 24 -7.90 0.61 26.94
C VAL A 24 -8.21 -0.04 25.60
N GLU A 25 -9.05 -1.07 25.62
CA GLU A 25 -9.49 -1.80 24.43
C GLU A 25 -10.85 -1.29 23.92
N GLN A 26 -10.94 -1.08 22.62
CA GLN A 26 -12.19 -0.85 21.89
C GLN A 26 -12.31 -1.91 20.79
N GLY A 27 -13.32 -2.78 20.89
CA GLY A 27 -13.51 -3.89 19.95
C GLY A 27 -12.32 -4.87 19.90
N GLY A 28 -11.65 -5.12 21.03
CA GLY A 28 -10.49 -6.02 21.13
C GLY A 28 -9.18 -5.43 20.57
N ARG A 29 -9.14 -4.11 20.36
CA ARG A 29 -7.98 -3.38 19.85
C ARG A 29 -7.68 -2.15 20.69
N VAL A 30 -6.40 -1.84 20.82
CA VAL A 30 -5.85 -0.70 21.56
C VAL A 30 -5.36 0.35 20.56
N GLU A 31 -5.68 1.61 20.78
CA GLU A 31 -5.11 2.72 20.00
C GLU A 31 -3.60 2.81 20.29
N VAL A 32 -2.78 2.85 19.25
CA VAL A 32 -1.33 2.96 19.33
C VAL A 32 -0.78 4.05 18.42
N ARG A 33 0.30 4.69 18.85
CA ARG A 33 0.97 5.76 18.10
C ARG A 33 2.46 5.52 18.01
N TYR A 34 3.01 5.64 16.80
CA TYR A 34 4.45 5.52 16.57
C TYR A 34 5.20 6.84 16.80
N SER A 35 4.50 7.97 16.66
CA SER A 35 5.05 9.29 16.91
C SER A 35 4.03 10.13 17.67
N PRO A 36 4.45 10.86 18.72
CA PRO A 36 3.56 11.78 19.40
C PRO A 36 3.17 13.00 18.54
N ARG A 37 3.88 13.28 17.44
CA ARG A 37 3.73 14.56 16.70
C ARG A 37 3.01 14.45 15.36
N ASP A 38 2.90 13.26 14.78
CA ASP A 38 2.40 13.11 13.41
C ASP A 38 0.87 13.06 13.30
N GLY A 39 0.16 13.02 14.44
CA GLY A 39 -1.29 12.95 14.51
C GLY A 39 -1.88 11.66 13.94
N LYS A 40 -1.06 10.61 13.76
CA LYS A 40 -1.50 9.31 13.24
C LYS A 40 -1.79 8.36 14.40
N ALA A 41 -2.99 7.79 14.38
CA ALA A 41 -3.40 6.74 15.30
C ALA A 41 -3.63 5.42 14.54
N TYR A 42 -3.16 4.33 15.13
CA TYR A 42 -3.32 2.98 14.63
C TYR A 42 -3.99 2.12 15.69
N HIS A 43 -4.37 0.90 15.35
CA HIS A 43 -4.98 -0.04 16.29
C HIS A 43 -4.21 -1.36 16.28
N ALA A 44 -3.85 -1.84 17.47
CA ALA A 44 -3.16 -3.11 17.65
C ALA A 44 -3.92 -3.98 18.66
N SER A 45 -3.87 -5.30 18.52
CA SER A 45 -4.41 -6.19 19.55
C SER A 45 -3.56 -6.10 20.81
N ALA A 46 -4.20 -6.02 21.99
CA ALA A 46 -3.49 -5.90 23.28
C ALA A 46 -2.45 -7.00 23.49
N ARG A 47 -2.73 -8.23 23.03
CA ARG A 47 -1.80 -9.37 23.09
C ARG A 47 -0.49 -9.19 22.33
N ASN A 48 -0.42 -8.23 21.40
CA ASN A 48 0.78 -7.94 20.61
C ASN A 48 1.59 -6.77 21.19
N LEU A 49 1.17 -6.22 22.33
CA LEU A 49 1.83 -5.11 23.01
C LEU A 49 2.58 -5.61 24.22
N GLU A 50 3.88 -5.34 24.23
CA GLU A 50 4.79 -5.75 25.30
C GLU A 50 5.24 -4.51 26.10
N PRO A 51 5.27 -4.56 27.44
CA PRO A 51 5.79 -3.44 28.24
C PRO A 51 7.28 -3.22 28.00
N ILE A 52 7.71 -1.96 27.91
CA ILE A 52 9.14 -1.63 27.90
C ILE A 52 9.67 -1.65 29.34
N VAL A 53 10.61 -2.54 29.63
CA VAL A 53 11.24 -2.64 30.95
C VAL A 53 12.02 -1.35 31.24
N GLY A 54 11.71 -0.67 32.35
CA GLY A 54 12.37 0.56 32.78
C GLY A 54 11.75 1.86 32.24
N ASP A 55 10.75 1.79 31.34
CA ASP A 55 10.05 2.96 30.80
C ASP A 55 8.53 2.80 31.02
N GLY A 56 8.12 3.01 32.27
CA GLY A 56 6.75 2.83 32.75
C GLY A 56 5.97 4.12 33.00
N ALA A 57 6.55 5.28 32.68
CA ALA A 57 5.90 6.57 32.94
C ALA A 57 4.67 6.74 32.03
N LEU A 58 3.52 6.98 32.64
CA LEU A 58 2.31 7.35 31.89
C LEU A 58 2.50 8.75 31.33
N LEU A 59 2.27 8.87 30.03
CA LEU A 59 2.32 10.13 29.31
C LEU A 59 0.90 10.71 29.26
N PRO A 60 0.71 12.00 29.56
CA PRO A 60 -0.60 12.63 29.50
C PRO A 60 -1.15 12.63 28.06
N ASP A 61 -2.46 12.84 27.91
CA ASP A 61 -3.14 12.74 26.61
C ASP A 61 -2.61 13.77 25.59
N ASP A 62 -2.29 14.97 26.07
CA ASP A 62 -1.72 16.08 25.31
C ASP A 62 -0.28 15.84 24.85
N HIS A 63 0.37 14.76 25.32
CA HIS A 63 1.66 14.33 24.80
C HIS A 63 1.58 13.94 23.33
N CYS A 64 0.41 13.49 22.85
CA CYS A 64 0.19 13.17 21.45
C CYS A 64 -0.68 14.22 20.77
N ALA A 65 -0.22 14.73 19.62
CA ALA A 65 -0.98 15.64 18.76
C ALA A 65 -2.37 15.06 18.44
N PRO A 66 -3.43 15.87 18.32
CA PRO A 66 -4.77 15.36 18.04
C PRO A 66 -4.80 14.49 16.79
N VAL A 67 -5.63 13.42 16.81
CA VAL A 67 -5.78 12.54 15.64
C VAL A 67 -6.32 13.37 14.49
N ARG A 68 -5.64 13.32 13.34
CA ARG A 68 -6.15 13.94 12.12
C ARG A 68 -7.23 13.01 11.54
N GLU A 69 -8.50 13.39 11.69
CA GLU A 69 -9.60 12.69 11.04
C GLU A 69 -9.48 12.77 9.52
N ALA A 70 -9.75 11.66 8.84
CA ALA A 70 -9.75 11.61 7.39
C ALA A 70 -11.06 12.21 6.83
N GLY A 71 -11.02 13.51 6.52
CA GLY A 71 -11.72 14.09 5.36
C GLY A 71 -12.84 15.12 5.62
N ALA A 72 -12.62 16.37 5.19
CA ALA A 72 -13.61 17.28 4.60
C ALA A 72 -12.88 18.53 4.04
N GLY A 73 -13.24 18.96 2.84
CA GLY A 73 -12.61 20.10 2.14
C GLY A 73 -13.03 21.48 2.64
N GLY A 74 -12.18 22.47 2.34
CA GLY A 74 -12.43 23.93 2.43
C GLY A 74 -12.17 24.52 3.82
N PHE A 75 -11.50 25.65 4.04
CA PHE A 75 -10.98 26.72 3.19
C PHE A 75 -9.88 27.51 3.95
N SER A 76 -9.02 28.16 3.17
CA SER A 76 -8.36 29.45 3.42
C SER A 76 -7.35 29.62 4.56
N ALA A 77 -6.10 29.89 4.16
CA ALA A 77 -5.33 31.00 4.73
C ALA A 77 -4.43 31.62 3.65
N THR A 78 -4.77 32.86 3.28
CA THR A 78 -3.96 33.81 2.51
C THR A 78 -2.64 34.19 3.19
N LYS A 79 -1.55 34.37 2.42
CA LYS A 79 -0.84 35.67 2.23
C LYS A 79 0.37 35.54 1.26
N PRO A 80 0.87 36.68 0.71
CA PRO A 80 1.46 36.76 -0.63
C PRO A 80 2.98 36.85 -0.64
N GLY A 81 3.57 36.65 -1.83
CA GLY A 81 4.96 37.00 -2.12
C GLY A 81 5.33 36.62 -3.55
N ALA A 82 5.41 37.63 -4.43
CA ALA A 82 5.75 37.50 -5.83
C ALA A 82 7.27 37.38 -6.05
N SER A 83 7.69 36.58 -7.03
CA SER A 83 8.80 36.96 -7.93
C SER A 83 8.74 36.18 -9.24
N THR A 84 8.82 36.96 -10.31
CA THR A 84 8.79 36.73 -11.75
C THR A 84 9.83 35.77 -12.33
N GLY A 85 9.47 35.10 -13.44
CA GLY A 85 10.37 34.96 -14.60
C GLY A 85 10.49 33.58 -15.26
N GLY A 86 9.97 33.44 -16.49
CA GLY A 86 10.52 32.50 -17.49
C GLY A 86 9.57 31.42 -18.03
N LYS A 87 8.98 31.63 -19.21
CA LYS A 87 8.24 30.64 -20.01
C LYS A 87 9.19 29.69 -20.77
N ARG A 88 8.86 28.40 -20.86
CA ARG A 88 8.59 27.64 -22.11
C ARG A 88 8.19 26.16 -21.80
N PRO A 89 7.46 25.48 -22.73
CA PRO A 89 6.44 24.49 -22.38
C PRO A 89 6.83 23.03 -22.68
N SER A 90 6.25 22.05 -21.96
CA SER A 90 5.93 20.73 -22.53
C SER A 90 5.03 19.87 -21.63
N ALA A 91 4.09 19.19 -22.31
CA ALA A 91 3.40 17.93 -21.97
C ALA A 91 2.57 17.84 -20.68
N ALA A 92 1.24 17.85 -20.90
CA ALA A 92 0.22 17.49 -19.94
C ALA A 92 0.44 16.06 -19.40
N ARG A 93 0.87 15.95 -18.14
CA ARG A 93 0.77 14.71 -17.37
C ARG A 93 -0.60 14.66 -16.72
N GLY A 94 -1.35 13.62 -17.06
CA GLY A 94 -2.71 13.36 -16.58
C GLY A 94 -2.80 13.46 -15.07
N ARG A 95 -3.74 14.28 -14.61
CA ARG A 95 -4.13 14.38 -13.21
C ARG A 95 -4.73 13.04 -12.78
N ALA A 96 -4.26 12.54 -11.63
CA ALA A 96 -4.91 11.46 -10.90
C ALA A 96 -6.38 11.82 -10.65
N ARG A 97 -7.31 11.23 -11.43
CA ARG A 97 -8.72 11.19 -11.06
C ARG A 97 -8.85 10.12 -9.98
N GLY A 98 -9.03 10.55 -8.74
CA GLY A 98 -9.48 9.66 -7.67
C GLY A 98 -10.86 9.13 -8.05
N VAL A 99 -10.94 7.87 -8.45
CA VAL A 99 -12.22 7.20 -8.68
C VAL A 99 -12.76 6.84 -7.30
N SER A 100 -13.67 7.65 -6.78
CA SER A 100 -14.48 7.31 -5.61
C SER A 100 -15.58 6.34 -6.06
N GLY A 101 -15.29 5.05 -6.00
CA GLY A 101 -16.19 3.95 -6.30
C GLY A 101 -15.50 2.62 -5.99
N SER A 102 -16.28 1.57 -5.77
CA SER A 102 -15.72 0.21 -5.71
C SER A 102 -14.89 -0.05 -6.97
N PRO A 103 -13.71 -0.69 -6.86
CA PRO A 103 -12.86 -0.95 -8.01
C PRO A 103 -13.64 -1.79 -9.04
N PRO A 104 -13.51 -1.50 -10.34
CA PRO A 104 -14.33 -2.11 -11.38
C PRO A 104 -13.96 -3.58 -11.60
N ASP A 105 -14.99 -4.41 -11.77
CA ASP A 105 -14.82 -5.85 -12.06
C ASP A 105 -14.55 -6.14 -13.55
N LYS A 106 -14.67 -5.11 -14.42
CA LYS A 106 -14.45 -5.20 -15.87
C LYS A 106 -13.75 -3.94 -16.42
N PRO A 107 -12.83 -4.08 -17.38
CA PRO A 107 -12.17 -2.95 -18.03
C PRO A 107 -13.15 -2.15 -18.91
N ALA A 108 -12.94 -0.85 -19.04
CA ALA A 108 -13.53 -0.09 -20.14
C ALA A 108 -12.98 -0.54 -21.50
N PRO A 109 -13.64 -0.26 -22.64
CA PRO A 109 -13.12 -0.60 -23.96
C PRO A 109 -11.69 -0.07 -24.17
N GLY A 110 -10.75 -0.97 -24.49
CA GLY A 110 -9.34 -0.63 -24.68
C GLY A 110 -8.53 -0.45 -23.39
N GLU A 111 -9.15 -0.48 -22.21
CA GLU A 111 -8.46 -0.41 -20.92
C GLU A 111 -7.93 -1.79 -20.49
N VAL A 112 -6.92 -1.78 -19.61
CA VAL A 112 -6.42 -2.92 -18.87
C VAL A 112 -6.55 -2.64 -17.38
N LEU A 113 -7.16 -3.57 -16.64
CA LEU A 113 -7.14 -3.57 -15.18
C LEU A 113 -6.18 -4.64 -14.70
N ALA A 114 -5.36 -4.33 -13.71
CA ALA A 114 -4.51 -5.31 -13.04
C ALA A 114 -4.73 -5.22 -11.53
N TYR A 115 -4.86 -6.36 -10.87
CA TYR A 115 -4.92 -6.50 -9.42
C TYR A 115 -3.68 -7.28 -8.98
N CYS A 116 -2.89 -6.69 -8.10
CA CYS A 116 -1.58 -7.21 -7.75
C CYS A 116 -1.43 -7.33 -6.24
N ASP A 117 -0.97 -8.48 -5.78
CA ASP A 117 -0.65 -8.73 -4.38
C ASP A 117 0.64 -9.54 -4.22
N GLY A 118 1.29 -9.39 -3.06
CA GLY A 118 2.49 -10.10 -2.67
C GLY A 118 2.28 -10.85 -1.37
N ALA A 119 2.84 -12.05 -1.29
CA ALA A 119 2.82 -12.87 -0.08
C ALA A 119 4.25 -13.22 0.35
N CYS A 120 4.47 -13.32 1.67
CA CYS A 120 5.75 -13.73 2.23
C CYS A 120 5.57 -14.48 3.55
N SER A 121 6.07 -15.71 3.63
CA SER A 121 5.99 -16.57 4.82
C SER A 121 7.19 -16.36 5.73
N GLY A 122 7.04 -15.51 6.75
CA GLY A 122 8.16 -14.96 7.51
C GLY A 122 8.82 -13.85 6.68
N ASN A 123 9.01 -12.66 7.24
CA ASN A 123 9.45 -11.48 6.47
C ASN A 123 10.80 -10.97 7.02
N PRO A 124 11.95 -11.34 6.43
CA PRO A 124 12.11 -12.05 5.15
C PRO A 124 11.89 -13.58 5.23
N GLY A 125 11.58 -14.18 4.07
CA GLY A 125 11.26 -15.61 3.93
C GLY A 125 10.75 -15.96 2.52
N PRO A 126 10.24 -17.19 2.29
CA PRO A 126 9.65 -17.58 1.02
C PRO A 126 8.59 -16.58 0.56
N ALA A 127 8.77 -16.03 -0.64
CA ALA A 127 7.95 -14.96 -1.18
C ALA A 127 7.32 -15.35 -2.53
N GLY A 128 6.16 -14.78 -2.81
CA GLY A 128 5.40 -15.01 -4.02
C GLY A 128 4.59 -13.78 -4.42
N VAL A 129 4.09 -13.81 -5.64
CA VAL A 129 3.29 -12.74 -6.22
C VAL A 129 2.10 -13.34 -6.96
N GLY A 130 0.97 -12.66 -6.84
CA GLY A 130 -0.25 -12.95 -7.56
C GLY A 130 -0.66 -11.74 -8.39
N VAL A 131 -1.04 -11.98 -9.64
CA VAL A 131 -1.58 -10.94 -10.51
C VAL A 131 -2.81 -11.45 -11.22
N VAL A 132 -3.90 -10.69 -11.17
CA VAL A 132 -5.06 -10.87 -12.03
C VAL A 132 -5.14 -9.69 -12.98
N LEU A 133 -5.11 -9.94 -14.28
CA LEU A 133 -5.16 -8.93 -15.32
C LEU A 133 -6.40 -9.15 -16.20
N LEU A 134 -7.17 -8.08 -16.40
CA LEU A 134 -8.35 -8.06 -17.24
C LEU A 134 -8.09 -7.12 -18.40
N HIS A 135 -8.21 -7.63 -19.62
CA HIS A 135 -8.26 -6.79 -20.80
C HIS A 135 -9.29 -7.39 -21.76
N ASP A 136 -10.13 -6.52 -22.31
CA ASP A 136 -11.27 -6.94 -23.14
C ASP A 136 -12.16 -7.91 -22.33
N ASP A 137 -12.60 -9.03 -22.91
CA ASP A 137 -13.38 -10.07 -22.22
C ASP A 137 -12.51 -11.21 -21.67
N VAL A 138 -11.22 -10.97 -21.43
CA VAL A 138 -10.27 -12.02 -21.06
C VAL A 138 -9.62 -11.76 -19.71
N ARG A 139 -9.62 -12.78 -18.85
CA ARG A 139 -8.92 -12.81 -17.57
C ARG A 139 -7.62 -13.60 -17.66
N TRP A 140 -6.55 -12.99 -17.21
CA TRP A 140 -5.22 -13.60 -17.10
C TRP A 140 -4.80 -13.64 -15.64
N GLU A 141 -4.17 -14.74 -15.25
CA GLU A 141 -3.70 -14.95 -13.88
C GLU A 141 -2.24 -15.38 -13.86
N LEU A 142 -1.49 -14.83 -12.91
CA LEU A 142 -0.12 -15.22 -12.61
C LEU A 142 -0.02 -15.60 -11.12
N SER A 143 0.66 -16.70 -10.83
CA SER A 143 1.02 -17.13 -9.48
C SER A 143 2.50 -17.53 -9.53
N GLU A 144 3.39 -16.62 -9.12
CA GLU A 144 4.83 -16.78 -9.30
C GLU A 144 5.54 -16.86 -7.95
N TYR A 145 6.35 -17.91 -7.77
CA TYR A 145 7.22 -18.06 -6.61
C TYR A 145 8.54 -17.35 -6.85
N LEU A 146 8.92 -16.46 -5.93
CA LEU A 146 10.07 -15.56 -6.06
C LEU A 146 11.30 -16.05 -5.29
N GLY A 147 11.23 -17.23 -4.66
CA GLY A 147 12.29 -17.71 -3.77
C GLY A 147 12.26 -17.00 -2.42
N GLN A 148 13.43 -16.64 -1.88
CA GLN A 148 13.54 -15.92 -0.61
C GLN A 148 13.46 -14.41 -0.85
N GLY A 149 12.60 -13.72 -0.12
CA GLY A 149 12.35 -12.28 -0.30
C GLY A 149 11.61 -11.66 0.88
N THR A 150 10.94 -10.55 0.60
CA THR A 150 10.08 -9.83 1.55
C THR A 150 8.72 -9.60 0.91
N ASN A 151 7.70 -9.22 1.69
CA ASN A 151 6.40 -8.90 1.11
C ASN A 151 6.48 -7.79 0.05
N ASN A 152 7.26 -6.74 0.34
CA ASN A 152 7.48 -5.63 -0.57
C ASN A 152 8.12 -6.06 -1.91
N VAL A 153 8.89 -7.15 -1.94
CA VAL A 153 9.42 -7.70 -3.20
C VAL A 153 8.31 -8.33 -4.01
N GLY A 154 7.40 -9.09 -3.38
CA GLY A 154 6.20 -9.63 -4.03
C GLY A 154 5.30 -8.53 -4.58
N GLU A 155 4.96 -7.55 -3.75
CA GLU A 155 4.09 -6.42 -4.10
C GLU A 155 4.65 -5.60 -5.29
N LEU A 156 5.95 -5.25 -5.26
CA LEU A 156 6.59 -4.54 -6.37
C LEU A 156 6.68 -5.38 -7.65
N THR A 157 7.00 -6.68 -7.51
CA THR A 157 7.05 -7.60 -8.65
C THR A 157 5.68 -7.69 -9.32
N GLY A 158 4.59 -7.66 -8.54
CA GLY A 158 3.23 -7.67 -9.08
C GLY A 158 2.96 -6.49 -9.99
N VAL A 159 3.38 -5.29 -9.58
CA VAL A 159 3.29 -4.07 -10.41
C VAL A 159 4.13 -4.23 -11.69
N LEU A 160 5.35 -4.74 -11.58
CA LEU A 160 6.23 -4.96 -12.73
C LEU A 160 5.63 -5.95 -13.74
N ARG A 161 5.08 -7.07 -13.26
CA ARG A 161 4.45 -8.10 -14.10
C ARG A 161 3.21 -7.58 -14.81
N ALA A 162 2.38 -6.77 -14.13
CA ALA A 162 1.25 -6.11 -14.77
C ALA A 162 1.69 -5.19 -15.92
N CYS A 163 2.75 -4.40 -15.71
CA CYS A 163 3.30 -3.54 -16.77
C CYS A 163 3.83 -4.37 -17.95
N GLN A 164 4.53 -5.48 -17.68
CA GLN A 164 5.12 -6.35 -18.71
C GLN A 164 4.07 -7.13 -19.51
N GLN A 165 2.94 -7.48 -18.88
CA GLN A 165 1.86 -8.25 -19.52
C GLN A 165 0.86 -7.36 -20.28
N THR A 166 0.92 -6.03 -20.08
CA THR A 166 0.05 -5.10 -20.81
C THR A 166 0.42 -5.14 -22.30
N PRO A 167 -0.53 -5.47 -23.20
CA PRO A 167 -0.20 -5.87 -24.58
C PRO A 167 0.24 -4.70 -25.48
N ASP A 168 -0.18 -3.47 -25.16
CA ASP A 168 0.11 -2.27 -25.93
C ASP A 168 0.32 -1.08 -24.96
N PRO A 169 1.42 -0.32 -25.08
CA PRO A 169 1.70 0.87 -24.28
C PRO A 169 0.63 1.97 -24.28
N SER A 170 -0.16 2.05 -25.35
CA SER A 170 -1.21 3.06 -25.52
C SER A 170 -2.51 2.73 -24.78
N ARG A 171 -2.68 1.48 -24.34
CA ARG A 171 -3.84 1.07 -23.56
C ARG A 171 -3.74 1.63 -22.14
N PRO A 172 -4.77 2.31 -21.62
CA PRO A 172 -4.79 2.73 -20.23
C PRO A 172 -4.66 1.53 -19.29
N LEU A 173 -3.71 1.59 -18.36
CA LEU A 173 -3.48 0.57 -17.33
C LEU A 173 -3.83 1.11 -15.94
N ARG A 174 -4.79 0.46 -15.26
CA ARG A 174 -5.11 0.73 -13.85
C ARG A 174 -4.66 -0.44 -12.99
N ILE A 175 -3.68 -0.20 -12.13
CA ILE A 175 -3.12 -1.21 -11.23
C ILE A 175 -3.71 -1.00 -9.83
N TYR A 176 -4.51 -1.95 -9.37
CA TYR A 176 -5.09 -2.00 -8.04
C TYR A 176 -4.19 -2.82 -7.12
N THR A 177 -3.85 -2.24 -5.98
CA THR A 177 -3.02 -2.91 -4.95
C THR A 177 -3.32 -2.29 -3.59
N ASP A 178 -3.23 -3.09 -2.53
CA ASP A 178 -3.29 -2.61 -1.15
C ASP A 178 -1.90 -2.21 -0.60
N SER A 179 -0.85 -2.37 -1.42
CA SER A 179 0.51 -1.95 -1.08
C SER A 179 0.66 -0.43 -1.08
N THR A 180 0.51 0.15 0.11
CA THR A 180 0.88 1.55 0.35
C THR A 180 2.34 1.84 0.04
N TYR A 181 3.23 0.85 0.20
CA TYR A 181 4.64 0.97 -0.13
C TYR A 181 4.88 1.15 -1.63
N SER A 182 4.32 0.26 -2.46
CA SER A 182 4.44 0.32 -3.92
C SER A 182 3.89 1.64 -4.46
N ILE A 183 2.70 2.05 -4.02
CA ILE A 183 2.10 3.35 -4.40
C ILE A 183 3.02 4.51 -3.96
N GLY A 184 3.53 4.45 -2.74
CA GLY A 184 4.42 5.46 -2.18
C GLY A 184 5.66 5.69 -3.04
N VAL A 185 6.40 4.63 -3.34
CA VAL A 185 7.70 4.72 -4.05
C VAL A 185 7.56 4.90 -5.56
N LEU A 186 6.48 4.40 -6.17
CA LEU A 186 6.26 4.45 -7.62
C LEU A 186 5.46 5.68 -8.07
N GLN A 187 4.47 6.13 -7.28
CA GLN A 187 3.55 7.20 -7.69
C GLN A 187 3.65 8.46 -6.80
N GLN A 188 3.88 8.33 -5.49
CA GLN A 188 3.86 9.47 -4.55
C GLN A 188 5.23 10.10 -4.29
N GLY A 189 6.28 9.67 -5.01
CA GLY A 189 7.62 10.25 -4.91
C GLY A 189 8.40 9.88 -3.64
N TRP A 190 7.99 8.84 -2.91
CA TRP A 190 8.76 8.38 -1.75
C TRP A 190 10.13 7.84 -2.19
N LYS A 191 11.16 8.10 -1.38
CA LYS A 191 12.49 7.54 -1.59
C LYS A 191 12.53 6.08 -1.15
N ALA A 192 12.89 5.18 -2.07
CA ALA A 192 13.09 3.77 -1.75
C ALA A 192 14.32 3.60 -0.86
N LYS A 193 14.13 3.06 0.34
CA LYS A 193 15.23 2.72 1.26
C LYS A 193 15.76 1.30 1.04
N ALA A 194 14.91 0.40 0.56
CA ALA A 194 15.23 -0.98 0.21
C ALA A 194 14.68 -1.29 -1.19
N ASN A 195 15.12 -2.40 -1.78
CA ASN A 195 14.68 -2.87 -3.11
C ASN A 195 14.89 -1.81 -4.22
N GLN A 196 15.95 -1.01 -4.12
CA GLN A 196 16.17 0.16 -4.99
C GLN A 196 16.24 -0.23 -6.48
N SER A 197 16.92 -1.33 -6.81
CA SER A 197 16.98 -1.86 -8.18
C SER A 197 15.59 -2.22 -8.71
N LEU A 198 14.81 -3.00 -7.94
CA LEU A 198 13.45 -3.37 -8.33
C LEU A 198 12.51 -2.17 -8.46
N VAL A 199 12.64 -1.17 -7.58
CA VAL A 199 11.89 0.09 -7.71
C VAL A 199 12.28 0.84 -8.98
N ALA A 200 13.56 0.87 -9.35
CA ALA A 200 14.02 1.48 -10.58
C ALA A 200 13.47 0.75 -11.82
N GLU A 201 13.46 -0.59 -11.80
CA GLU A 201 12.86 -1.41 -12.86
C GLU A 201 11.36 -1.15 -13.01
N CYS A 202 10.61 -1.10 -11.89
CA CYS A 202 9.19 -0.76 -11.91
C CYS A 202 8.95 0.63 -12.51
N LYS A 203 9.73 1.64 -12.10
CA LYS A 203 9.63 2.99 -12.66
C LYS A 203 9.93 3.03 -14.15
N ALA A 204 10.94 2.28 -14.59
CA ALA A 204 11.29 2.19 -16.01
C ALA A 204 10.21 1.48 -16.82
N ALA A 205 9.52 0.48 -16.26
CA ALA A 205 8.40 -0.19 -16.91
C ALA A 205 7.17 0.74 -17.01
N LEU A 206 6.81 1.41 -15.91
CA LEU A 206 5.71 2.38 -15.87
C LEU A 206 5.93 3.54 -16.87
N ALA A 207 7.16 4.02 -17.01
CA ALA A 207 7.50 5.12 -17.92
C ALA A 207 7.37 4.77 -19.41
N ARG A 208 7.20 3.48 -19.76
CA ARG A 208 6.95 3.05 -21.14
C ARG A 208 5.47 3.04 -21.50
N LEU A 209 4.56 3.24 -20.55
CA LEU A 209 3.11 3.23 -20.75
C LEU A 209 2.60 4.67 -20.85
N ASP A 210 1.66 4.91 -21.76
CA ASP A 210 1.15 6.26 -22.05
C ASP A 210 0.18 6.76 -20.97
N ASP A 211 -0.68 5.87 -20.45
CA ASP A 211 -1.59 6.14 -19.34
C ASP A 211 -1.56 4.99 -18.34
N VAL A 212 -0.89 5.20 -17.21
CA VAL A 212 -0.84 4.23 -16.11
C VAL A 212 -1.08 4.92 -14.78
N SER A 213 -1.84 4.26 -13.91
CA SER A 213 -2.01 4.70 -12.52
C SER A 213 -2.13 3.54 -11.55
N LEU A 214 -1.56 3.72 -10.37
CA LEU A 214 -1.76 2.84 -9.24
C LEU A 214 -2.91 3.38 -8.38
N VAL A 215 -3.86 2.50 -8.07
CA VAL A 215 -5.06 2.78 -7.29
C VAL A 215 -5.02 1.95 -6.02
N TYR A 216 -5.14 2.61 -4.87
CA TYR A 216 -5.20 1.91 -3.59
C TYR A 216 -6.53 1.19 -3.45
N VAL A 217 -6.49 -0.09 -3.10
CA VAL A 217 -7.64 -0.85 -2.60
C VAL A 217 -7.38 -1.28 -1.17
N LYS A 218 -8.45 -1.46 -0.40
CA LYS A 218 -8.31 -1.97 0.96
C LYS A 218 -8.14 -3.48 0.90
N GLY A 219 -7.05 -4.01 1.44
CA GLY A 219 -6.84 -5.45 1.60
C GLY A 219 -7.92 -6.10 2.45
N HIS A 220 -8.32 -7.32 2.07
CA HIS A 220 -9.34 -8.15 2.74
C HIS A 220 -10.65 -7.40 3.04
N ALA A 221 -11.11 -6.57 2.09
CA ALA A 221 -12.28 -5.73 2.24
C ALA A 221 -13.42 -6.11 1.27
N GLY A 222 -13.43 -7.33 0.73
CA GLY A 222 -14.44 -7.78 -0.22
C GLY A 222 -14.22 -7.24 -1.63
N VAL A 223 -12.95 -7.07 -2.05
CA VAL A 223 -12.60 -6.76 -3.45
C VAL A 223 -12.20 -8.07 -4.14
N PRO A 224 -13.10 -8.72 -4.90
CA PRO A 224 -12.90 -10.11 -5.30
C PRO A 224 -11.64 -10.34 -6.13
N LEU A 225 -11.27 -9.40 -7.00
CA LEU A 225 -10.08 -9.51 -7.84
C LEU A 225 -8.78 -9.28 -7.07
N ASN A 226 -8.79 -8.47 -6.00
CA ASN A 226 -7.64 -8.33 -5.11
C ASN A 226 -7.48 -9.58 -4.24
N GLU A 227 -8.58 -10.13 -3.73
CA GLU A 227 -8.57 -11.38 -2.96
C GLU A 227 -8.12 -12.57 -3.82
N ALA A 228 -8.46 -12.59 -5.11
CA ALA A 228 -7.93 -13.56 -6.04
C ALA A 228 -6.41 -13.40 -6.25
N ALA A 229 -5.91 -12.17 -6.34
CA ALA A 229 -4.47 -11.91 -6.42
C ALA A 229 -3.74 -12.37 -5.13
N ASP A 230 -4.28 -12.08 -3.95
CA ASP A 230 -3.76 -12.57 -2.66
C ASP A 230 -3.67 -14.10 -2.65
N GLN A 231 -4.75 -14.80 -3.01
CA GLN A 231 -4.80 -16.26 -3.08
C GLN A 231 -3.74 -16.82 -4.04
N LEU A 232 -3.54 -16.19 -5.20
CA LEU A 232 -2.50 -16.58 -6.16
C LEU A 232 -1.10 -16.40 -5.57
N ALA A 233 -0.85 -15.31 -4.84
CA ALA A 233 0.43 -15.03 -4.18
C ALA A 233 0.73 -16.05 -3.07
N VAL A 234 -0.23 -16.28 -2.18
CA VAL A 234 -0.13 -17.26 -1.08
C VAL A 234 0.11 -18.65 -1.66
N ALA A 235 -0.67 -19.05 -2.66
CA ALA A 235 -0.53 -20.37 -3.25
C ALA A 235 0.82 -20.59 -3.95
N ALA A 236 1.47 -19.52 -4.46
CA ALA A 236 2.84 -19.62 -4.99
C ALA A 236 3.86 -19.90 -3.89
N VAL A 237 3.70 -19.26 -2.73
CA VAL A 237 4.55 -19.47 -1.54
C VAL A 237 4.38 -20.88 -0.97
N GLU A 238 3.14 -21.32 -0.78
CA GLU A 238 2.82 -22.64 -0.21
C GLU A 238 3.34 -23.79 -1.08
N ARG A 239 3.14 -23.69 -2.40
CA ARG A 239 3.61 -24.70 -3.35
C ARG A 239 5.11 -24.59 -3.65
N ARG A 240 5.74 -23.45 -3.31
CA ARG A 240 7.08 -23.07 -3.74
C ARG A 240 7.27 -23.25 -5.26
N GLY A 241 6.25 -22.86 -6.02
CA GLY A 241 6.17 -23.15 -7.44
C GLY A 241 5.47 -22.04 -8.21
N THR A 242 5.89 -21.88 -9.47
CA THR A 242 5.34 -20.86 -10.38
C THR A 242 4.35 -21.51 -11.34
N ARG A 243 3.14 -20.97 -11.38
CA ARG A 243 2.21 -21.08 -12.49
C ARG A 243 2.30 -19.78 -13.29
N GLY A 244 2.88 -19.88 -14.49
CA GLY A 244 2.95 -18.75 -15.43
C GLY A 244 1.56 -18.24 -15.84
N TRP A 245 1.52 -17.23 -16.69
CA TRP A 245 0.27 -16.62 -17.15
C TRP A 245 -0.70 -17.65 -17.71
N THR A 246 -1.84 -17.81 -17.04
CA THR A 246 -2.94 -18.64 -17.52
C THR A 246 -4.11 -17.78 -17.93
N ARG A 247 -4.65 -18.05 -19.12
CA ARG A 247 -5.87 -17.43 -19.63
C ARG A 247 -7.08 -18.20 -19.13
N THR A 248 -8.05 -17.49 -18.58
CA THR A 248 -9.37 -18.01 -18.20
C THR A 248 -10.43 -17.28 -19.04
N ALA A 249 -11.43 -18.04 -19.49
CA ALA A 249 -12.55 -17.57 -20.31
C ALA A 249 -13.74 -17.21 -19.42
#